data_AF-A0A8T0QQE6-F1
#
_entry.id   AF-A0A8T0QQE6-F1
#
_cell.length_a   1.000
_cell.length_b   1.000
_cell.length_c   1.000
_cell.angle_alpha   90.00
_cell.angle_beta   90.00
_cell.angle_gamma   90.00
#
_symmetry.space_group_name_H-M   'P 1'
#
loop_
_entity.id
_entity.type
_entity.pdbx_description
1 polymer ?
#
loop_
_entity_poly.entity_id
_entity_poly.type
_entity_poly.pdbx_seq_one_letter_code
_entity_poly.pdbx_strand_id
1 'polypeptide(L)'
;MDRPKKRLGSSSPPESDASSGEPTSTAREARPSARAPLAAVLADRLGHNGIILLLFETPSGFAIFRYYGVQLFLPNAKENIWSKFVKNDKTQLFIWLKKFRTFNDKSKVINHTGISTHLTEMIKKWHLPGQKLAVGKLEYKKAIEARLKIPCLFNDEVLEVMWGLKNLMRSLVPEETSELTGEDRLQMSYGMKTVLDRYGFHDFPNA
;
A
#
# COMPACT_ATOMS: atom_id res chain seq x y z
N MET A 1 -36.63 45.53 -63.86
CA MET A 1 -37.37 46.80 -64.03
C MET A 1 -37.99 47.17 -62.69
N ASP A 2 -37.68 48.38 -62.25
CA ASP A 2 -38.37 49.28 -61.33
C ASP A 2 -39.01 48.81 -60.01
N ARG A 3 -38.44 49.36 -58.92
CA ARG A 3 -39.09 49.85 -57.69
C ARG A 3 -39.92 51.12 -58.02
N PRO A 4 -40.62 51.85 -57.09
CA PRO A 4 -40.98 51.63 -55.66
C PRO A 4 -42.39 52.18 -55.24
N LYS A 5 -42.59 52.29 -53.90
CA LYS A 5 -43.42 53.24 -53.10
C LYS A 5 -44.78 52.67 -52.66
N LYS A 6 -45.18 52.73 -51.38
CA LYS A 6 -45.21 53.90 -50.46
C LYS A 6 -45.32 53.47 -48.97
N ARG A 7 -44.76 54.30 -48.08
CA ARG A 7 -44.80 54.26 -46.60
C ARG A 7 -46.08 54.89 -46.03
N LEU A 8 -46.48 54.49 -44.80
CA LEU A 8 -46.62 55.31 -43.56
C LEU A 8 -47.18 54.38 -42.45
N GLY A 9 -46.50 54.11 -41.33
CA GLY A 9 -46.43 54.93 -40.11
C GLY A 9 -47.56 54.49 -39.14
N SER A 10 -47.45 54.35 -37.83
CA SER A 10 -46.39 54.45 -36.80
C SER A 10 -47.12 54.24 -35.45
N SER A 11 -46.57 53.48 -34.49
CA SER A 11 -46.64 53.82 -33.04
C SER A 11 -46.10 52.69 -32.15
N SER A 12 -45.08 53.03 -31.36
CA SER A 12 -44.71 52.43 -30.06
C SER A 12 -44.39 53.62 -29.12
N PRO A 13 -44.09 53.50 -27.81
CA PRO A 13 -44.08 52.36 -26.88
C PRO A 13 -44.83 52.76 -25.54
N PRO A 14 -44.58 52.26 -24.29
CA PRO A 14 -43.28 52.06 -23.61
C PRO A 14 -43.08 50.71 -22.89
N GLU A 15 -41.81 50.45 -22.54
CA GLU A 15 -41.30 49.37 -21.67
C GLU A 15 -41.47 49.68 -20.17
N SER A 16 -41.59 48.65 -19.33
CA SER A 16 -40.90 48.58 -18.02
C SER A 16 -41.05 47.18 -17.35
N ASP A 17 -39.92 46.50 -17.24
CA ASP A 17 -39.34 45.82 -16.06
C ASP A 17 -40.00 44.65 -15.29
N ALA A 18 -39.18 43.60 -15.19
CA ALA A 18 -38.77 42.85 -13.98
C ALA A 18 -39.42 41.50 -13.62
N SER A 19 -38.52 40.50 -13.54
CA SER A 19 -38.47 39.37 -12.58
C SER A 19 -39.56 38.29 -12.72
N SER A 20 -39.31 36.97 -12.75
CA SER A 20 -38.23 36.14 -12.24
C SER A 20 -38.25 34.80 -12.99
N GLY A 21 -37.11 34.38 -13.54
CA GLY A 21 -36.95 33.02 -14.08
C GLY A 21 -36.78 32.01 -12.95
N GLU A 22 -37.57 30.93 -12.94
CA GLU A 22 -37.30 29.73 -12.16
C GLU A 22 -36.21 28.88 -12.85
N PRO A 23 -35.19 28.43 -12.11
CA PRO A 23 -34.46 27.24 -12.49
C PRO A 23 -34.34 26.29 -11.29
N THR A 24 -35.01 25.15 -11.35
CA THR A 24 -34.76 24.03 -10.43
C THR A 24 -34.93 22.74 -11.24
N SER A 25 -33.87 22.25 -11.89
CA SER A 25 -32.81 21.42 -11.28
C SER A 25 -33.36 20.38 -10.32
N THR A 26 -33.72 19.22 -10.85
CA THR A 26 -33.60 17.96 -10.12
C THR A 26 -32.50 17.15 -10.76
N ALA A 27 -31.25 17.54 -10.49
CA ALA A 27 -30.18 16.57 -10.40
C ALA A 27 -30.62 15.58 -9.30
N ARG A 28 -30.87 14.32 -9.67
CA ARG A 28 -30.93 13.23 -8.70
C ARG A 28 -29.55 13.17 -8.05
N GLU A 29 -29.41 13.84 -6.91
CA GLU A 29 -28.37 13.50 -5.95
C GLU A 29 -28.53 12.01 -5.66
N ALA A 30 -27.56 11.24 -6.13
CA ALA A 30 -27.40 9.86 -5.70
C ALA A 30 -27.33 9.91 -4.17
N ARG A 31 -28.33 9.31 -3.51
CA ARG A 31 -28.28 9.03 -2.08
C ARG A 31 -26.88 8.48 -1.77
N PRO A 32 -26.18 8.97 -0.73
CA PRO A 32 -24.94 8.36 -0.31
C PRO A 32 -25.23 6.89 -0.02
N SER A 33 -24.65 6.01 -0.85
CA SER A 33 -24.68 4.58 -0.65
C SER A 33 -24.22 4.27 0.76
N ALA A 34 -24.85 3.26 1.38
CA ALA A 34 -24.50 2.71 2.69
C ALA A 34 -22.99 2.74 2.94
N ARG A 35 -22.58 3.19 4.14
CA ARG A 35 -21.17 3.32 4.57
C ARG A 35 -20.34 2.15 4.02
N ALA A 36 -19.40 2.45 3.13
CA ALA A 36 -18.56 1.43 2.53
C ALA A 36 -17.83 0.62 3.63
N PRO A 37 -17.69 -0.71 3.47
CA PRO A 37 -16.92 -1.51 4.42
C PRO A 37 -15.51 -0.93 4.63
N LEU A 38 -15.01 -0.94 5.87
CA LEU A 38 -13.68 -0.37 6.20
C LEU A 38 -12.57 -0.87 5.25
N ALA A 39 -12.61 -2.15 4.88
CA ALA A 39 -11.67 -2.74 3.94
C ALA A 39 -11.69 -2.07 2.55
N ALA A 40 -12.86 -1.68 2.05
CA ALA A 40 -12.99 -0.98 0.77
C ALA A 40 -12.41 0.44 0.84
N VAL A 41 -12.66 1.16 1.94
CA VAL A 41 -12.08 2.49 2.18
C VAL A 41 -10.55 2.41 2.28
N LEU A 42 -10.02 1.41 2.97
CA LEU A 42 -8.58 1.19 3.09
C LEU A 42 -7.95 0.78 1.76
N ALA A 43 -8.62 -0.06 0.97
CA ALA A 43 -8.16 -0.48 -0.35
C ALA A 43 -8.04 0.71 -1.31
N ASP A 44 -9.03 1.61 -1.29
CA ASP A 44 -9.01 2.86 -2.06
C ASP A 44 -7.82 3.75 -1.66
N ARG A 45 -7.60 3.96 -0.35
CA ARG A 45 -6.48 4.75 0.18
C ARG A 45 -5.08 4.19 -0.16
N LEU A 46 -4.99 2.89 -0.39
CA LEU A 46 -3.73 2.22 -0.75
C LEU A 46 -3.52 2.15 -2.27
N GLY A 47 -4.57 2.38 -3.06
CA GLY A 47 -4.59 2.11 -4.49
C GLY A 47 -4.50 0.61 -4.80
N HIS A 48 -4.64 0.26 -6.09
CA HIS A 48 -4.45 -1.12 -6.58
C HIS A 48 -5.22 -2.19 -5.80
N ASN A 49 -6.49 -1.91 -5.48
CA ASN A 49 -7.35 -2.81 -4.70
C ASN A 49 -6.76 -3.17 -3.32
N GLY A 50 -5.96 -2.28 -2.73
CA GLY A 50 -5.31 -2.50 -1.45
C GLY A 50 -4.04 -3.36 -1.51
N ILE A 51 -3.57 -3.72 -2.70
CA ILE A 51 -2.34 -4.49 -2.89
C ILE A 51 -1.14 -3.54 -2.89
N ILE A 52 -0.18 -3.79 -2.03
CA ILE A 52 1.09 -3.06 -1.96
C ILE A 52 2.25 -3.94 -2.42
N LEU A 53 3.38 -3.31 -2.75
CA LEU A 53 4.64 -4.01 -2.94
C LEU A 53 5.34 -4.12 -1.58
N LEU A 54 6.11 -5.17 -1.36
CA LEU A 54 6.90 -5.36 -0.13
C LEU A 54 8.32 -5.78 -0.51
N LEU A 55 9.30 -5.05 -0.01
CA LEU A 55 10.73 -5.37 -0.14
C LEU A 55 11.20 -6.09 1.12
N PHE A 56 11.59 -7.34 0.95
CA PHE A 56 12.09 -8.21 2.00
C PHE A 56 13.58 -8.45 1.80
N GLU A 57 14.39 -8.23 2.83
CA GLU A 57 15.80 -8.60 2.83
C GLU A 57 15.94 -10.04 3.34
N THR A 58 16.64 -10.86 2.59
CA THR A 58 16.99 -12.24 2.95
C THR A 58 18.47 -12.33 3.32
N PRO A 59 18.96 -13.46 3.85
CA PRO A 59 20.37 -13.63 4.13
C PRO A 59 21.26 -13.39 2.91
N SER A 60 20.90 -13.94 1.74
CA SER A 60 21.72 -13.82 0.53
C SER A 60 21.30 -12.71 -0.42
N GLY A 61 20.20 -11.98 -0.17
CA GLY A 61 19.78 -10.91 -1.07
C GLY A 61 18.44 -10.25 -0.72
N PHE A 62 17.62 -10.02 -1.75
CA PHE A 62 16.35 -9.31 -1.63
C PHE A 62 15.24 -9.98 -2.42
N ALA A 63 14.05 -9.99 -1.83
CA ALA A 63 12.82 -10.48 -2.43
C ALA A 63 11.77 -9.36 -2.53
N ILE A 64 11.02 -9.37 -3.62
CA ILE A 64 9.85 -8.53 -3.85
C ILE A 64 8.61 -9.40 -3.74
N PHE A 65 7.68 -8.99 -2.87
CA PHE A 65 6.38 -9.59 -2.73
C PHE A 65 5.27 -8.61 -3.15
N ARG A 66 4.15 -9.15 -3.61
CA ARG A 66 2.86 -8.46 -3.49
C ARG A 66 2.25 -8.85 -2.17
N TYR A 67 1.67 -7.88 -1.46
CA TYR A 67 1.02 -8.10 -0.19
C TYR A 67 -0.33 -7.40 -0.16
N TYR A 68 -1.35 -8.04 0.43
CA TYR A 68 -2.65 -7.43 0.65
C TYR A 68 -2.57 -6.44 1.83
N GLY A 69 -2.17 -5.21 1.52
CA GLY A 69 -1.81 -4.16 2.48
C GLY A 69 -2.95 -3.67 3.36
N VAL A 70 -4.22 -3.97 3.02
CA VAL A 70 -5.38 -3.67 3.89
C VAL A 70 -5.20 -4.29 5.28
N GLN A 71 -4.55 -5.45 5.37
CA GLN A 71 -4.28 -6.14 6.64
C GLN A 71 -3.48 -5.29 7.63
N LEU A 72 -2.64 -4.35 7.15
CA LEU A 72 -1.83 -3.47 8.00
C LEU A 72 -2.66 -2.40 8.74
N PHE A 73 -3.91 -2.19 8.34
CA PHE A 73 -4.73 -1.09 8.85
C PHE A 73 -6.05 -1.58 9.46
N LEU A 74 -6.22 -2.90 9.61
CA LEU A 74 -7.35 -3.46 10.34
C LEU A 74 -7.17 -3.24 11.85
N PRO A 75 -8.27 -3.20 12.63
CA PRO A 75 -8.18 -3.14 14.07
C PRO A 75 -7.31 -4.26 14.65
N ASN A 76 -6.42 -3.92 15.57
CA ASN A 76 -5.47 -4.84 16.21
C ASN A 76 -4.56 -5.56 15.19
N ALA A 77 -4.20 -4.91 14.08
CA ALA A 77 -3.35 -5.49 13.04
C ALA A 77 -2.02 -5.97 13.62
N LYS A 78 -1.36 -5.14 14.45
CA LYS A 78 -0.10 -5.46 15.11
C LYS A 78 -0.16 -6.75 15.94
N GLU A 79 -1.27 -7.00 16.63
CA GLU A 79 -1.47 -8.20 17.46
C GLU A 79 -1.84 -9.44 16.64
N ASN A 80 -2.41 -9.27 15.44
CA ASN A 80 -3.03 -10.35 14.69
C ASN A 80 -2.23 -10.83 13.47
N ILE A 81 -1.36 -10.00 12.89
CA ILE A 81 -0.65 -10.30 11.64
C ILE A 81 0.18 -11.59 11.75
N TRP A 82 0.92 -11.77 12.84
CA TRP A 82 1.78 -12.95 13.02
C TRP A 82 1.05 -14.29 12.84
N SER A 83 -0.22 -14.36 13.23
CA SER A 83 -1.04 -15.58 13.14
C SER A 83 -1.20 -16.07 11.70
N LYS A 84 -1.08 -15.17 10.72
CA LYS A 84 -1.12 -15.50 9.28
C LYS A 84 0.15 -16.19 8.79
N PHE A 85 1.22 -16.15 9.58
CA PHE A 85 2.53 -16.70 9.24
C PHE A 85 2.91 -17.93 10.09
N VAL A 86 1.95 -18.53 10.79
CA VAL A 86 2.17 -19.77 11.56
C VAL A 86 2.03 -21.02 10.68
N LYS A 87 1.09 -21.02 9.73
CA LYS A 87 0.85 -22.13 8.80
C LYS A 87 0.75 -21.62 7.36
N ASN A 88 1.43 -22.30 6.45
CA ASN A 88 1.57 -21.90 5.04
C ASN A 88 0.23 -21.82 4.29
N ASP A 89 -0.73 -22.70 4.63
CA ASP A 89 -1.97 -22.93 3.86
C ASP A 89 -2.81 -21.67 3.61
N LYS A 90 -2.70 -20.66 4.48
CA LYS A 90 -3.43 -19.39 4.34
C LYS A 90 -2.54 -18.21 3.96
N THR A 91 -1.22 -18.36 4.00
CA THR A 91 -0.25 -17.30 3.73
C THR A 91 -0.34 -16.84 2.27
N GLN A 92 -0.47 -17.78 1.34
CA GLN A 92 -0.58 -17.50 -0.10
C GLN A 92 -1.85 -16.71 -0.49
N LEU A 93 -2.81 -16.53 0.42
CA LEU A 93 -3.99 -15.69 0.18
C LEU A 93 -3.67 -14.19 0.30
N PHE A 94 -2.58 -13.84 0.98
CA PHE A 94 -2.27 -12.45 1.32
C PHE A 94 -0.89 -12.00 0.84
N ILE A 95 0.00 -12.94 0.47
CA ILE A 95 1.35 -12.62 0.03
C ILE A 95 1.81 -13.51 -1.12
N TRP A 96 2.48 -12.91 -2.10
CA TRP A 96 2.97 -13.61 -3.31
C TRP A 96 4.36 -13.15 -3.69
N LEU A 97 5.32 -14.07 -3.80
CA LEU A 97 6.65 -13.78 -4.32
C LEU A 97 6.55 -13.36 -5.79
N LYS A 98 7.26 -12.28 -6.15
CA LYS A 98 7.39 -11.80 -7.54
C LYS A 98 8.79 -11.96 -8.07
N LYS A 99 9.80 -11.66 -7.24
CA LYS A 99 11.19 -11.84 -7.63
C LYS A 99 12.06 -11.97 -6.41
N PHE A 100 12.96 -12.94 -6.46
CA PHE A 100 14.11 -13.01 -5.57
C PHE A 100 15.40 -12.82 -6.38
N ARG A 101 16.40 -12.19 -5.76
CA ARG A 101 17.74 -12.05 -6.32
C ARG A 101 18.78 -12.00 -5.20
N THR A 102 19.86 -12.74 -5.38
CA THR A 102 21.02 -12.74 -4.50
C THR A 102 21.97 -11.58 -4.81
N PHE A 103 22.68 -11.12 -3.79
CA PHE A 103 23.66 -10.04 -3.89
C PHE A 103 24.87 -10.35 -3.00
N ASN A 104 26.07 -10.32 -3.57
CA ASN A 104 27.30 -10.63 -2.84
C ASN A 104 27.58 -9.66 -1.68
N ASP A 105 27.21 -8.39 -1.83
CA ASP A 105 27.42 -7.34 -0.82
C ASP A 105 26.15 -6.52 -0.64
N LYS A 106 25.30 -6.91 0.31
CA LYS A 106 24.02 -6.26 0.60
C LYS A 106 24.19 -4.79 1.05
N SER A 107 25.32 -4.45 1.68
CA SER A 107 25.59 -3.08 2.16
C SER A 107 25.71 -2.06 1.03
N LYS A 108 26.12 -2.52 -0.16
CA LYS A 108 26.20 -1.70 -1.39
C LYS A 108 24.90 -1.67 -2.18
N VAL A 109 23.95 -2.54 -1.87
CA VAL A 109 22.68 -2.63 -2.59
C VAL A 109 21.72 -1.55 -2.15
N ILE A 110 21.63 -1.30 -0.86
CA ILE A 110 20.80 -0.25 -0.27
C ILE A 110 21.36 0.17 1.09
N ASN A 111 21.54 1.47 1.28
CA ASN A 111 22.04 2.07 2.52
C ASN A 111 21.57 3.52 2.62
N HIS A 112 22.05 4.26 3.61
CA HIS A 112 21.71 5.67 3.83
C HIS A 112 22.06 6.60 2.66
N THR A 113 23.04 6.25 1.81
CA THR A 113 23.50 7.07 0.66
C THR A 113 22.69 6.82 -0.61
N GLY A 114 21.99 5.68 -0.70
CA GLY A 114 21.16 5.38 -1.86
C GLY A 114 20.89 3.91 -2.08
N ILE A 115 20.44 3.64 -3.29
CA ILE A 115 19.99 2.33 -3.76
C ILE A 115 20.68 2.00 -5.07
N SER A 116 21.12 0.75 -5.22
CA SER A 116 21.79 0.25 -6.43
C SER A 116 20.84 0.26 -7.62
N THR A 117 21.42 0.31 -8.83
CA THR A 117 20.69 0.22 -10.10
C THR A 117 19.92 -1.10 -10.22
N HIS A 118 20.54 -2.22 -9.86
CA HIS A 118 19.89 -3.53 -9.93
C HIS A 118 18.68 -3.68 -9.01
N LEU A 119 18.74 -3.17 -7.77
CA LEU A 119 17.58 -3.18 -6.89
C LEU A 119 16.51 -2.19 -7.37
N THR A 120 16.93 -1.04 -7.89
CA THR A 120 16.03 -0.05 -8.52
C THR A 120 15.25 -0.65 -9.67
N GLU A 121 15.91 -1.35 -10.59
CA GLU A 121 15.29 -2.06 -11.71
C GLU A 121 14.31 -3.12 -11.22
N MET A 122 14.69 -3.87 -10.20
CA MET A 122 13.83 -4.90 -9.61
C MET A 122 12.55 -4.30 -9.02
N ILE A 123 12.65 -3.20 -8.27
CA ILE A 123 11.49 -2.50 -7.70
C ILE A 123 10.61 -1.92 -8.81
N LYS A 124 11.21 -1.16 -9.75
CA LYS A 124 10.46 -0.50 -10.84
C LYS A 124 9.74 -1.50 -11.75
N LYS A 125 10.31 -2.69 -11.97
CA LYS A 125 9.69 -3.74 -12.79
C LYS A 125 8.35 -4.21 -12.24
N TRP A 126 8.17 -4.22 -10.92
CA TRP A 126 6.98 -4.78 -10.27
C TRP A 126 6.07 -3.74 -9.62
N HIS A 127 6.57 -2.51 -9.44
CA HIS A 127 5.82 -1.38 -8.91
C HIS A 127 4.77 -0.89 -9.91
N LEU A 128 3.58 -0.56 -9.40
CA LEU A 128 2.51 0.06 -10.19
C LEU A 128 2.30 1.52 -9.74
N PRO A 129 2.00 2.46 -10.66
CA PRO A 129 1.81 3.87 -10.32
C PRO A 129 0.78 4.08 -9.21
N GLY A 130 1.13 4.79 -8.12
CA GLY A 130 0.25 5.00 -6.96
C GLY A 130 0.28 3.89 -5.91
N GLN A 131 0.98 2.77 -6.17
CA GLN A 131 1.18 1.71 -5.19
C GLN A 131 2.20 2.12 -4.12
N LYS A 132 1.95 1.75 -2.87
CA LYS A 132 2.91 1.90 -1.76
C LYS A 132 3.90 0.73 -1.71
N LEU A 133 5.06 0.98 -1.11
CA LEU A 133 6.09 -0.03 -0.87
C LEU A 133 6.34 -0.21 0.63
N ALA A 134 6.11 -1.41 1.19
CA ALA A 134 6.50 -1.74 2.54
C ALA A 134 7.98 -2.16 2.61
N VAL A 135 8.70 -1.69 3.62
CA VAL A 135 10.12 -1.99 3.83
C VAL A 135 10.40 -2.32 5.30
N GLY A 136 11.38 -3.19 5.56
CA GLY A 136 11.72 -3.64 6.92
C GLY A 136 12.71 -2.76 7.69
N LYS A 137 13.28 -1.73 7.06
CA LYS A 137 14.24 -0.80 7.70
C LYS A 137 13.94 0.65 7.35
N LEU A 138 14.11 1.55 8.33
CA LEU A 138 13.90 2.99 8.14
C LEU A 138 14.86 3.59 7.10
N GLU A 139 16.10 3.11 7.08
CA GLU A 139 17.10 3.50 6.07
C GLU A 139 16.62 3.19 4.65
N TYR A 140 15.93 2.06 4.44
CA TYR A 140 15.45 1.66 3.12
C TYR A 140 14.31 2.57 2.67
N LYS A 141 13.40 2.91 3.59
CA LYS A 141 12.34 3.88 3.35
C LYS A 141 12.93 5.19 2.85
N LYS A 142 13.89 5.75 3.59
CA LYS A 142 14.54 7.03 3.23
C LYS A 142 15.22 6.96 1.87
N ALA A 143 16.00 5.92 1.61
CA ALA A 143 16.73 5.75 0.36
C ALA A 143 15.79 5.62 -0.85
N ILE A 144 14.73 4.83 -0.72
CA ILE A 144 13.76 4.58 -1.80
C ILE A 144 12.88 5.80 -2.06
N GLU A 145 12.36 6.44 -1.02
CA GLU A 145 11.57 7.68 -1.18
C GLU A 145 12.40 8.79 -1.82
N ALA A 146 13.67 8.95 -1.41
CA ALA A 146 14.55 9.96 -1.98
C ALA A 146 14.84 9.72 -3.47
N ARG A 147 15.17 8.48 -3.86
CA ARG A 147 15.67 8.13 -5.19
C ARG A 147 14.57 7.74 -6.19
N LEU A 148 13.57 6.99 -5.75
CA LEU A 148 12.52 6.43 -6.62
C LEU A 148 11.21 7.21 -6.56
N LYS A 149 11.05 8.09 -5.57
CA LYS A 149 9.80 8.85 -5.33
C LYS A 149 8.58 7.95 -5.12
N ILE A 150 8.80 6.73 -4.61
CA ILE A 150 7.75 5.77 -4.26
C ILE A 150 7.42 5.93 -2.78
N PRO A 151 6.16 6.23 -2.39
CA PRO A 151 5.76 6.31 -0.99
C PRO A 151 5.97 4.98 -0.25
N CYS A 152 6.67 5.02 0.88
CA CYS A 152 7.05 3.82 1.62
C CYS A 152 6.33 3.71 2.98
N LEU A 153 5.99 2.47 3.35
CA LEU A 153 5.46 2.09 4.65
C LEU A 153 6.56 1.46 5.49
N PHE A 154 6.73 2.00 6.71
CA PHE A 154 7.61 1.48 7.76
C PHE A 154 6.97 1.81 9.09
N ASN A 155 6.34 0.83 9.71
CA ASN A 155 5.62 0.88 10.99
C ASN A 155 5.60 -0.51 11.63
N ASP A 156 5.10 -0.60 12.85
CA ASP A 156 5.08 -1.84 13.64
C ASP A 156 4.35 -2.98 12.93
N GLU A 157 3.24 -2.69 12.23
CA GLU A 157 2.49 -3.71 11.47
C GLU A 157 3.31 -4.27 10.31
N VAL A 158 4.09 -3.43 9.62
CA VAL A 158 5.03 -3.90 8.58
C VAL A 158 6.12 -4.76 9.21
N LEU A 159 6.63 -4.41 10.39
CA LEU A 159 7.65 -5.20 11.09
C LEU A 159 7.11 -6.59 11.48
N GLU A 160 5.84 -6.70 11.89
CA GLU A 160 5.19 -8.01 12.12
C GLU A 160 5.08 -8.84 10.84
N VAL A 161 4.86 -8.21 9.67
CA VAL A 161 4.91 -8.92 8.38
C VAL A 161 6.33 -9.38 8.05
N MET A 162 7.34 -8.55 8.29
CA MET A 162 8.75 -8.91 8.05
C MET A 162 9.18 -10.07 8.95
N TRP A 163 8.73 -10.07 10.20
CA TRP A 163 8.88 -11.20 11.12
C TRP A 163 8.24 -12.47 10.55
N GLY A 164 6.99 -12.38 10.09
CA GLY A 164 6.28 -13.52 9.51
C GLY A 164 6.93 -14.07 8.24
N LEU A 165 7.48 -13.20 7.40
CA LEU A 165 8.25 -13.57 6.22
C LEU A 165 9.52 -14.34 6.57
N LYS A 166 10.25 -13.89 7.60
CA LYS A 166 11.41 -14.63 8.12
C LYS A 166 10.99 -16.01 8.64
N ASN A 167 9.88 -16.11 9.36
CA ASN A 167 9.37 -17.39 9.91
C ASN A 167 9.02 -18.41 8.80
N LEU A 168 8.44 -17.94 7.69
CA LEU A 168 8.07 -18.78 6.56
C LEU A 168 9.03 -18.69 5.37
N MET A 169 10.24 -18.16 5.55
CA MET A 169 11.16 -17.83 4.45
C MET A 169 11.42 -19.03 3.54
N ARG A 170 11.71 -20.21 4.12
CA ARG A 170 11.97 -21.45 3.35
C ARG A 170 10.80 -21.84 2.44
N SER A 171 9.56 -21.52 2.84
CA SER A 171 8.38 -21.82 2.03
C SER A 171 8.02 -20.71 1.05
N LEU A 172 8.30 -19.45 1.39
CA LEU A 172 7.90 -18.29 0.59
C LEU A 172 8.97 -17.85 -0.42
N VAL A 173 10.22 -18.20 -0.16
CA VAL A 173 11.38 -17.98 -1.04
C VAL A 173 12.17 -19.30 -1.14
N PRO A 174 11.67 -20.31 -1.88
CA PRO A 174 12.34 -21.61 -1.98
C PRO A 174 13.74 -21.53 -2.60
N GLU A 175 14.01 -20.47 -3.36
CA GLU A 175 15.31 -20.20 -3.98
C GLU A 175 16.36 -19.67 -3.00
N GLU A 176 15.96 -19.23 -1.80
CA GLU A 176 16.88 -18.81 -0.74
C GLU A 176 17.39 -20.05 0.00
N THR A 177 18.64 -20.40 -0.25
CA THR A 177 19.30 -21.57 0.35
C THR A 177 20.11 -21.23 1.60
N SER A 178 20.34 -19.95 1.88
CA SER A 178 21.10 -19.51 3.05
C SER A 178 20.22 -19.49 4.29
N GLU A 179 20.77 -19.95 5.42
CA GLU A 179 20.06 -19.90 6.70
C GLU A 179 20.04 -18.48 7.27
N LEU A 180 19.01 -18.17 8.06
CA LEU A 180 18.99 -16.95 8.86
C LEU A 180 20.14 -17.02 9.87
N THR A 181 20.96 -15.97 9.92
CA THR A 181 22.02 -15.82 10.91
C THR A 181 21.46 -15.76 12.33
N GLY A 182 22.29 -15.97 13.36
CA GLY A 182 21.84 -15.84 14.76
C GLY A 182 21.22 -14.48 15.10
N GLU A 183 21.69 -13.40 14.47
CA GLU A 183 21.13 -12.05 14.58
C GLU A 183 19.78 -11.92 13.83
N ASP A 184 19.61 -12.70 12.76
CA ASP A 184 18.36 -12.76 11.99
C ASP A 184 17.35 -13.77 12.55
N ARG A 185 17.78 -14.69 13.43
CA ARG A 185 16.90 -15.63 14.13
C ARG A 185 15.99 -14.83 15.04
N LEU A 186 14.70 -14.92 14.70
CA LEU A 186 13.67 -14.08 15.25
C LEU A 186 13.56 -14.18 16.77
N GLN A 187 13.60 -13.02 17.44
CA GLN A 187 12.89 -12.84 18.69
C GLN A 187 11.38 -12.97 18.44
N MET A 188 10.61 -13.29 19.47
CA MET A 188 9.17 -13.55 19.34
C MET A 188 8.41 -12.35 18.74
N SER A 189 7.39 -12.61 17.91
CA SER A 189 6.56 -11.52 17.37
C SER A 189 5.82 -10.79 18.49
N TYR A 190 5.49 -9.52 18.29
CA TYR A 190 4.74 -8.74 19.28
C TYR A 190 3.39 -9.39 19.58
N GLY A 191 2.66 -9.81 18.55
CA GLY A 191 1.35 -10.43 18.74
C GLY A 191 1.44 -11.79 19.43
N MET A 192 2.45 -12.61 19.12
CA MET A 192 2.65 -13.90 19.78
C MET A 192 3.02 -13.70 21.25
N LYS A 193 3.96 -12.78 21.54
CA LYS A 193 4.31 -12.42 22.91
C LYS A 193 3.09 -11.94 23.70
N THR A 194 2.31 -11.03 23.12
CA THR A 194 1.08 -10.52 23.73
C THR A 194 0.09 -11.64 24.07
N VAL A 195 -0.04 -12.64 23.21
CA VAL A 195 -0.87 -13.82 23.49
C VAL A 195 -0.29 -14.63 24.64
N LEU A 196 1.00 -14.94 24.62
CA LEU A 196 1.66 -15.73 25.66
C LEU A 196 1.60 -15.05 27.04
N ASP A 197 1.83 -13.74 27.09
CA ASP A 197 1.74 -12.95 28.31
C ASP A 197 0.33 -12.99 28.91
N ARG A 198 -0.73 -12.94 28.09
CA ARG A 198 -2.12 -13.08 28.57
C ARG A 198 -2.41 -14.43 29.21
N TYR A 199 -1.67 -15.48 28.81
CA TYR A 199 -1.80 -16.82 29.38
C TYR A 199 -0.77 -17.10 30.49
N GLY A 200 0.00 -16.10 30.92
CA GLY A 200 0.96 -16.22 32.02
C GLY A 200 2.30 -16.84 31.65
N PHE A 201 2.64 -16.91 30.35
CA PHE A 201 3.94 -17.41 29.91
C PHE A 201 4.93 -16.26 29.71
N HIS A 202 5.75 -16.00 30.73
CA HIS A 202 6.67 -14.85 30.77
C HIS A 202 8.15 -15.19 30.56
N ASP A 203 8.52 -16.48 30.59
CA ASP A 203 9.92 -16.94 30.61
C ASP A 203 10.61 -17.00 29.24
N PHE A 204 10.08 -16.29 28.26
CA PHE A 204 10.73 -16.19 26.96
C PHE A 204 11.72 -15.02 26.97
N PRO A 205 12.97 -15.21 26.51
CA PRO A 205 13.94 -14.13 26.47
C PRO A 205 13.36 -12.95 25.68
N ASN A 206 13.26 -11.81 26.38
CA ASN A 206 12.83 -10.54 25.82
C ASN A 206 13.98 -9.88 25.04
N ALA A 207 13.58 -8.95 24.18
CA ALA A 207 14.38 -8.28 23.19
C ALA A 207 15.72 -7.72 23.66
#